data_AF-A0A5P3AEI5-F1
#
_entry.id   AF-A0A5P3AEI5-F1
#
_cell.length_a   1.000
_cell.length_b   1.000
_cell.length_c   1.000
_cell.angle_alpha   90.00
_cell.angle_beta   90.00
_cell.angle_gamma   90.00
#
_symmetry.space_group_name_H-M   'P 1'
#
loop_
_entity.id
_entity.type
_entity.pdbx_description
1 polymer ?
#
loop_
_entity_poly.entity_id
_entity_poly.type
_entity_poly.pdbx_seq_one_letter_code
_entity_poly.pdbx_strand_id
1 'polypeptide(L)'
;MADVILEWAGKDRLFRLDFGGVLDLEEACGKDPIGAIFLRISSGKFYASDIWHTIRLALIGGGENKVEAKRLMENHFDRTPYTENASIAGEILIALMMGIEDGGANGEATEPEPIRFSEVSQICRTFNMSPHDLRALTYADFVNLVRGFNSSQGPKLEPPSEEEFEEILAKYEPEALQK
;
A
#
# COMPACT_ATOMS: atom_id res chain seq x y z
N MET A 1 0.24 -5.82 8.78
CA MET A 1 -0.98 -5.00 8.81
C MET A 1 -1.94 -5.63 7.81
N ALA A 2 -3.23 -5.71 8.12
CA ALA A 2 -4.17 -6.53 7.36
C ALA A 2 -4.72 -5.77 6.13
N ASP A 3 -4.10 -6.00 4.99
CA ASP A 3 -4.39 -5.37 3.70
C ASP A 3 -5.05 -6.37 2.75
N VAL A 4 -6.34 -6.21 2.49
CA VAL A 4 -7.11 -7.10 1.59
C VAL A 4 -7.33 -6.37 0.27
N ILE A 5 -6.91 -6.97 -0.84
CA ILE A 5 -7.16 -6.42 -2.19
C ILE A 5 -8.21 -7.30 -2.87
N LEU A 6 -9.36 -6.72 -3.19
CA LEU A 6 -10.47 -7.41 -3.85
C LEU A 6 -11.02 -6.57 -5.00
N GLU A 7 -11.45 -7.23 -6.07
CA GLU A 7 -12.26 -6.61 -7.10
C GLU A 7 -13.66 -6.38 -6.53
N TRP A 8 -14.02 -5.11 -6.36
CA TRP A 8 -15.33 -4.73 -5.87
C TRP A 8 -15.77 -3.49 -6.62
N ALA A 9 -17.06 -3.30 -6.89
CA ALA A 9 -17.55 -2.12 -7.62
C ALA A 9 -16.74 -1.79 -8.90
N GLY A 10 -16.36 -2.82 -9.68
CA GLY A 10 -15.72 -2.72 -10.99
C GLY A 10 -14.23 -2.34 -10.98
N LYS A 11 -13.55 -2.42 -9.82
CA LYS A 11 -12.11 -2.12 -9.70
C LYS A 11 -11.51 -2.85 -8.50
N ASP A 12 -10.24 -3.24 -8.62
CA ASP A 12 -9.44 -3.63 -7.47
C ASP A 12 -9.34 -2.50 -6.45
N ARG A 13 -9.77 -2.81 -5.22
CA ARG A 13 -9.74 -1.89 -4.09
C ARG A 13 -8.98 -2.49 -2.93
N LEU A 14 -8.21 -1.64 -2.27
CA LEU A 14 -7.56 -1.95 -1.02
C LEU A 14 -8.57 -1.73 0.12
N PHE A 15 -8.72 -2.74 0.96
CA PHE A 15 -9.48 -2.71 2.19
C PHE A 15 -8.50 -2.89 3.35
N ARG A 16 -8.51 -1.95 4.29
CA ARG A 16 -7.63 -1.98 5.46
C ARG A 16 -8.33 -1.43 6.68
N LEU A 17 -8.33 -2.17 7.78
CA LEU A 17 -8.74 -1.68 9.09
C LEU A 17 -7.50 -1.46 9.95
N ASP A 18 -7.21 -0.20 10.25
CA ASP A 18 -6.21 0.17 11.24
C ASP A 18 -6.83 0.24 12.64
N PHE A 19 -6.01 0.51 13.66
CA PHE A 19 -6.48 0.57 15.04
C PHE A 19 -7.60 1.61 15.23
N GLY A 20 -7.50 2.77 14.58
CA GLY A 20 -8.55 3.79 14.63
C GLY A 20 -9.85 3.31 13.99
N GLY A 21 -9.76 2.66 12.83
CA GLY A 21 -10.89 2.07 12.13
C GLY A 21 -11.59 0.96 12.93
N VAL A 22 -10.84 0.19 13.73
CA VAL A 22 -11.43 -0.80 14.65
C VAL A 22 -12.24 -0.10 15.74
N LEU A 23 -11.70 0.94 16.38
CA LEU A 23 -12.45 1.70 17.39
C LEU A 23 -13.71 2.37 16.81
N ASP A 24 -13.59 2.94 15.61
CA ASP A 24 -14.73 3.53 14.90
C ASP A 24 -15.79 2.47 14.54
N LEU A 25 -15.36 1.25 14.20
CA LEU A 25 -16.26 0.13 13.90
C LEU A 25 -17.01 -0.33 15.15
N GLU A 26 -16.31 -0.49 16.28
CA GLU A 26 -16.93 -0.84 17.55
C GLU A 26 -17.98 0.21 17.94
N GLU A 27 -17.66 1.50 17.85
CA GLU A 27 -18.60 2.59 18.14
C GLU A 27 -19.82 2.55 17.19
N ALA A 28 -19.59 2.38 15.89
CA ALA A 28 -20.66 2.34 14.89
C ALA A 28 -21.59 1.12 15.04
N CYS A 29 -21.06 0.01 15.55
CA CYS A 29 -21.80 -1.23 15.81
C CYS A 29 -22.34 -1.31 17.25
N GLY A 30 -22.52 -0.17 17.93
CA GLY A 30 -23.18 -0.13 19.23
C GLY A 30 -22.27 -0.39 20.43
N LYS A 31 -20.96 -0.13 20.28
CA LYS A 31 -19.90 -0.41 21.27
C LYS A 31 -19.70 -1.90 21.55
N ASP A 32 -20.02 -2.72 20.56
CA ASP A 32 -19.75 -4.14 20.61
C ASP A 32 -18.24 -4.40 20.40
N PRO A 33 -17.63 -5.34 21.14
CA PRO A 33 -16.24 -5.71 20.93
C PRO A 33 -16.01 -6.27 19.52
N ILE A 34 -14.86 -5.98 18.93
CA ILE A 34 -14.50 -6.43 17.57
C ILE A 34 -14.63 -7.95 17.38
N GLY A 35 -14.30 -8.74 18.40
CA GLY A 35 -14.46 -10.20 18.37
C GLY A 35 -15.92 -10.66 18.29
N ALA A 36 -16.85 -9.92 18.90
CA ALA A 36 -18.27 -10.21 18.80
C ALA A 36 -18.82 -9.89 17.41
N ILE A 37 -18.40 -8.77 16.83
CA ILE A 37 -18.73 -8.37 15.45
C ILE A 37 -18.23 -9.44 14.47
N PHE A 38 -16.97 -9.86 14.61
CA PHE A 38 -16.38 -10.95 13.83
C PHE A 38 -17.20 -12.24 13.92
N LEU A 39 -17.49 -12.73 15.13
CA LEU A 39 -18.27 -13.96 15.32
C LEU A 39 -19.67 -13.86 14.73
N ARG A 40 -20.34 -12.71 14.81
CA ARG A 40 -21.66 -12.51 14.18
C ARG A 40 -21.58 -12.62 12.67
N ILE A 41 -20.59 -11.96 12.05
CA ILE A 41 -20.39 -12.00 10.60
C ILE A 41 -20.07 -13.43 10.16
N SER A 42 -19.08 -14.08 10.77
CA SER A 42 -18.67 -15.44 10.42
C SER A 42 -19.75 -16.51 10.66
N SER A 43 -20.66 -16.29 11.62
CA SER A 43 -21.78 -17.21 11.90
C SER A 43 -23.06 -16.89 11.13
N GLY A 44 -23.07 -15.83 10.30
CA GLY A 44 -24.25 -15.40 9.53
C GLY A 44 -25.36 -14.75 10.37
N LYS A 45 -25.07 -14.38 11.62
CA LYS A 45 -26.01 -13.70 12.54
C LYS A 45 -25.75 -12.19 12.63
N PHE A 46 -25.21 -11.62 11.57
CA PHE A 46 -24.84 -10.22 11.49
C PHE A 46 -26.06 -9.32 11.30
N TYR A 47 -25.92 -8.07 11.74
CA TYR A 47 -26.77 -6.97 11.30
C TYR A 47 -26.25 -6.42 9.97
N ALA A 48 -27.14 -5.86 9.16
CA ALA A 48 -26.73 -5.17 7.93
C ALA A 48 -25.72 -4.04 8.21
N SER A 49 -25.84 -3.38 9.37
CA SER A 49 -24.91 -2.35 9.85
C SER A 49 -23.51 -2.90 10.10
N ASP A 50 -23.38 -4.14 10.60
CA ASP A 50 -22.07 -4.76 10.86
C ASP A 50 -21.27 -4.81 9.55
N ILE A 51 -21.91 -5.27 8.46
CA ILE A 51 -21.30 -5.37 7.14
C ILE A 51 -21.03 -3.99 6.55
N TRP A 52 -22.04 -3.10 6.59
CA TRP A 52 -21.94 -1.77 6.00
C TRP A 52 -20.78 -0.97 6.59
N HIS A 53 -20.67 -0.95 7.92
CA HIS A 53 -19.61 -0.20 8.59
C HIS A 53 -18.25 -0.84 8.39
N THR A 54 -18.15 -2.17 8.40
CA THR A 54 -16.89 -2.89 8.16
C THR A 54 -16.31 -2.54 6.79
N ILE A 55 -17.09 -2.70 5.71
CA ILE A 55 -16.61 -2.41 4.34
C ILE A 55 -16.28 -0.92 4.19
N ARG A 56 -17.16 -0.03 4.67
CA ARG A 56 -16.96 1.43 4.53
C ARG A 56 -15.69 1.91 5.24
N LEU A 57 -15.46 1.47 6.48
CA LEU A 57 -14.28 1.86 7.24
C LEU A 57 -13.02 1.26 6.65
N ALA A 58 -13.09 0.02 6.15
CA ALA A 58 -11.96 -0.62 5.49
C ALA A 58 -11.57 0.07 4.17
N LEU A 59 -12.54 0.55 3.38
CA LEU A 59 -12.28 1.37 2.19
C LEU A 59 -11.54 2.66 2.56
N ILE A 60 -11.98 3.32 3.64
CA ILE A 60 -11.35 4.56 4.12
C ILE A 60 -9.92 4.28 4.57
N GLY A 61 -9.70 3.22 5.35
CA GLY A 61 -8.36 2.82 5.76
C GLY A 61 -7.49 2.38 4.58
N GLY A 62 -8.08 1.86 3.50
CA GLY A 62 -7.42 1.49 2.25
C GLY A 62 -7.09 2.66 1.31
N GLY A 63 -7.45 3.90 1.67
CA GLY A 63 -7.08 5.12 0.94
C GLY A 63 -8.22 5.82 0.21
N GLU A 64 -9.44 5.26 0.23
CA GLU A 64 -10.61 6.00 -0.27
C GLU A 64 -10.97 7.14 0.67
N ASN A 65 -11.40 8.28 0.14
CA ASN A 65 -11.85 9.38 0.99
C ASN A 65 -13.27 9.09 1.55
N LYS A 66 -13.65 9.77 2.64
CA LYS A 66 -14.93 9.52 3.34
C LYS A 66 -16.17 9.71 2.45
N VAL A 67 -16.13 10.65 1.51
CA VAL A 67 -17.24 10.96 0.60
C VAL A 67 -17.36 9.87 -0.44
N GLU A 68 -16.23 9.46 -1.02
CA GLU A 68 -16.16 8.42 -2.04
C GLU A 68 -16.53 7.05 -1.47
N ALA A 69 -16.01 6.68 -0.30
CA ALA A 69 -16.40 5.46 0.38
C ALA A 69 -17.93 5.42 0.62
N LYS A 70 -18.54 6.54 1.06
CA LYS A 70 -20.00 6.61 1.22
C LYS A 70 -20.73 6.44 -0.13
N ARG A 71 -20.28 7.16 -1.16
CA ARG A 71 -20.86 7.09 -2.51
C ARG A 71 -20.80 5.68 -3.09
N LEU A 72 -19.68 4.98 -2.90
CA LEU A 72 -19.50 3.60 -3.36
C LEU A 72 -20.45 2.66 -2.64
N MET A 73 -20.55 2.77 -1.31
CA MET A 73 -21.46 1.95 -0.52
C MET A 73 -22.92 2.19 -0.95
N GLU A 74 -23.35 3.44 -1.11
CA GLU A 74 -24.73 3.78 -1.56
C GLU A 74 -25.05 3.24 -2.97
N ASN A 75 -24.07 3.18 -3.86
CA ASN A 75 -24.29 2.75 -5.24
C ASN A 75 -24.22 1.22 -5.43
N HIS A 76 -23.42 0.52 -4.62
CA HIS A 76 -23.10 -0.88 -4.85
C HIS A 76 -23.63 -1.83 -3.79
N PHE A 77 -23.66 -1.44 -2.52
CA PHE A 77 -24.00 -2.37 -1.44
C PHE A 77 -25.43 -2.92 -1.56
N ASP A 78 -26.43 -2.06 -1.80
CA ASP A 78 -27.83 -2.47 -1.96
C ASP A 78 -28.09 -3.22 -3.28
N ARG A 79 -27.15 -3.14 -4.22
CA ARG A 79 -27.22 -3.85 -5.51
C ARG A 79 -26.51 -5.20 -5.48
N THR A 80 -25.75 -5.47 -4.41
CA THR A 80 -25.01 -6.70 -4.19
C THR A 80 -25.74 -7.56 -3.15
N PRO A 81 -25.86 -8.89 -3.35
CA PRO A 81 -26.45 -9.77 -2.34
C PRO A 81 -25.78 -9.63 -0.98
N TYR A 82 -26.57 -9.62 0.10
CA TYR A 82 -26.06 -9.49 1.47
C TYR A 82 -25.01 -10.54 1.83
N THR A 83 -25.13 -11.76 1.31
CA THR A 83 -24.17 -12.84 1.55
C THR A 83 -22.80 -12.56 0.91
N GLU A 84 -22.77 -11.87 -0.22
CA GLU A 84 -21.53 -11.50 -0.91
C GLU A 84 -20.83 -10.36 -0.18
N ASN A 85 -21.57 -9.31 0.20
CA ASN A 85 -21.03 -8.25 1.06
C ASN A 85 -20.57 -8.81 2.43
N ALA A 86 -21.29 -9.78 2.99
CA ALA A 86 -20.89 -10.46 4.23
C ALA A 86 -19.58 -11.23 4.07
N SER A 87 -19.35 -11.86 2.91
CA SER A 87 -18.07 -12.54 2.61
C SER A 87 -16.92 -11.56 2.63
N ILE A 88 -17.06 -10.41 1.95
CA ILE A 88 -16.05 -9.36 1.90
C ILE A 88 -15.75 -8.83 3.31
N ALA A 89 -16.79 -8.52 4.10
CA ALA A 89 -16.62 -8.09 5.48
C ALA A 89 -15.93 -9.16 6.34
N GLY A 90 -16.26 -10.43 6.12
CA GLY A 90 -15.62 -11.58 6.77
C GLY A 90 -14.13 -11.66 6.46
N GLU A 91 -13.75 -11.55 5.18
CA GLU A 91 -12.35 -11.58 4.73
C GLU A 91 -11.53 -10.45 5.34
N ILE A 92 -12.09 -9.23 5.36
CA ILE A 92 -11.47 -8.07 6.02
C ILE A 92 -11.20 -8.35 7.50
N LEU A 93 -12.19 -8.91 8.21
CA LEU A 93 -12.06 -9.19 9.65
C LEU A 93 -11.16 -10.41 9.93
N ILE A 94 -11.15 -11.43 9.05
CA ILE A 94 -10.20 -12.54 9.15
C ILE A 94 -8.78 -12.01 9.03
N ALA A 95 -8.51 -11.19 8.02
CA ALA A 95 -7.19 -10.59 7.83
C ALA A 95 -6.79 -9.74 9.05
N LEU A 96 -7.72 -8.98 9.63
CA LEU A 96 -7.50 -8.22 10.87
C LEU A 96 -7.11 -9.11 12.06
N MET A 97 -7.83 -10.23 12.25
CA MET A 97 -7.70 -11.08 13.43
C MET A 97 -6.51 -12.05 13.35
N MET A 98 -6.25 -12.60 12.17
CA MET A 98 -5.25 -13.64 11.94
C MET A 98 -3.96 -13.08 11.31
N GLY A 99 -4.01 -11.86 10.76
CA GLY A 99 -3.04 -11.44 9.78
C GLY A 99 -3.34 -12.09 8.41
N ILE A 100 -2.59 -11.67 7.40
CA ILE A 100 -2.62 -12.34 6.10
C ILE A 100 -1.62 -13.49 6.19
N GLU A 101 -2.11 -14.72 6.19
CA GLU A 101 -1.27 -15.86 5.79
C GLU A 101 -1.17 -15.80 4.25
N ASP A 102 0.05 -15.77 3.71
CA ASP A 102 0.32 -15.70 2.27
C ASP A 102 -0.29 -16.91 1.55
N GLY A 103 -1.56 -16.77 1.14
CA GLY A 103 -2.38 -17.87 0.68
C GLY A 103 -3.32 -17.42 -0.43
N GLY A 104 -2.76 -17.09 -1.59
CA GLY A 104 -3.52 -17.09 -2.85
C GLY A 104 -3.68 -15.74 -3.54
N ALA A 105 -2.59 -15.17 -4.05
CA ALA A 105 -2.64 -14.35 -5.25
C ALA A 105 -1.44 -14.71 -6.12
N ASN A 106 -1.72 -15.33 -7.28
CA ASN A 106 -0.74 -15.51 -8.35
C ASN A 106 -0.39 -14.14 -8.93
N GLY A 107 0.52 -13.46 -8.27
CA GLY A 107 1.36 -12.38 -8.77
C GLY A 107 2.62 -12.48 -7.93
N GLU A 108 3.80 -12.41 -8.53
CA GLU A 108 5.07 -12.41 -7.81
C GLU A 108 5.11 -11.21 -6.84
N ALA A 109 4.50 -11.37 -5.67
CA ALA A 109 4.62 -10.50 -4.54
C ALA A 109 5.97 -10.85 -3.92
N THR A 110 7.00 -10.17 -4.43
CA THR A 110 8.19 -9.98 -3.61
C THR A 110 7.69 -9.30 -2.34
N GLU A 111 7.85 -9.94 -1.18
CA GLU A 111 7.64 -9.28 0.11
C GLU A 111 8.27 -7.88 -0.01
N PRO A 112 7.56 -6.79 0.30
CA PRO A 112 8.21 -5.49 0.30
C PRO A 112 9.34 -5.59 1.31
N GLU A 113 10.58 -5.61 0.80
CA GLU A 113 11.77 -5.73 1.62
C GLU A 113 11.63 -4.76 2.79
N PRO A 114 11.82 -5.22 4.03
CA PRO A 114 11.67 -4.37 5.19
C PRO A 114 12.50 -3.11 4.97
N ILE A 115 11.82 -1.96 5.03
CA ILE A 115 12.40 -0.67 4.70
C ILE A 115 13.72 -0.53 5.46
N ARG A 116 14.84 -0.52 4.73
CA ARG A 116 16.15 -0.44 5.36
C ARG A 116 16.31 0.97 5.91
N PHE A 117 16.50 1.09 7.22
CA PHE A 117 16.68 2.40 7.88
C PHE A 117 17.82 3.23 7.25
N SER A 118 18.84 2.56 6.73
CA SER A 118 19.94 3.17 5.97
C SER A 118 19.46 3.88 4.69
N GLU A 119 18.52 3.29 3.96
CA GLU A 119 17.97 3.82 2.72
C GLU A 119 17.05 5.02 3.00
N VAL A 120 16.19 4.92 4.01
CA VAL A 120 15.38 6.05 4.49
C VAL A 120 16.25 7.22 4.91
N SER A 121 17.33 6.94 5.64
CA SER A 121 18.29 7.95 6.09
C SER A 121 19.04 8.58 4.91
N GLN A 122 19.35 7.81 3.86
CA GLN A 122 19.96 8.33 2.65
C GLN A 122 19.00 9.24 1.89
N ILE A 123 17.74 8.83 1.71
CA ILE A 123 16.70 9.65 1.08
C ILE A 123 16.56 11.00 1.83
N CYS A 124 16.42 10.94 3.15
CA CYS A 124 16.31 12.14 3.99
C CYS A 124 17.51 13.08 3.82
N ARG A 125 18.75 12.55 3.72
CA ARG A 125 19.95 13.35 3.47
C ARG A 125 19.99 13.92 2.06
N THR A 126 19.73 13.11 1.04
CA THR A 126 19.81 13.51 -0.37
C THR A 126 18.82 14.62 -0.70
N PHE A 127 17.60 14.53 -0.17
CA PHE A 127 16.55 15.50 -0.41
C PHE A 127 16.43 16.56 0.69
N ASN A 128 17.36 16.59 1.66
CA ASN A 128 17.36 17.50 2.80
C ASN A 128 15.99 17.62 3.49
N MET A 129 15.36 16.46 3.74
CA MET A 129 14.02 16.36 4.31
C MET A 129 14.02 15.54 5.60
N SER A 130 13.07 15.81 6.49
CA SER A 130 12.95 15.03 7.72
C SER A 130 12.28 13.67 7.47
N PRO A 131 12.52 12.67 8.33
CA PRO A 131 11.81 11.38 8.26
C PRO A 131 10.29 11.49 8.43
N HIS A 132 9.80 12.60 8.97
CA HIS A 132 8.38 12.90 9.06
C HIS A 132 7.83 13.39 7.72
N ASP A 133 8.54 14.33 7.08
CA ASP A 133 8.15 14.87 5.77
C ASP A 133 8.17 13.80 4.69
N LEU A 134 9.17 12.92 4.71
CA LEU A 134 9.25 11.77 3.81
C LEU A 134 8.03 10.84 3.95
N ARG A 135 7.55 10.62 5.19
CA ARG A 135 6.36 9.79 5.45
C ARG A 135 5.05 10.49 5.10
N ALA A 136 5.05 11.81 5.03
CA ALA A 136 3.88 12.60 4.67
C ALA A 136 3.69 12.77 3.15
N LEU A 137 4.67 12.33 2.34
CA LEU A 137 4.56 12.40 0.88
C LEU A 137 3.43 11.50 0.38
N THR A 138 2.57 12.07 -0.48
CA THR A 138 1.66 11.25 -1.26
C THR A 138 2.45 10.51 -2.34
N TYR A 139 1.85 9.46 -2.91
CA TYR A 139 2.44 8.75 -4.04
C TYR A 139 2.72 9.69 -5.24
N ALA A 140 1.80 10.63 -5.52
CA ALA A 140 1.99 11.60 -6.58
C ALA A 140 3.17 12.54 -6.32
N ASP A 141 3.32 13.01 -5.06
CA ASP A 141 4.45 13.86 -4.67
C ASP A 141 5.78 13.10 -4.78
N PHE A 142 5.80 11.84 -4.36
CA PHE A 142 6.98 10.99 -4.50
C PHE A 142 7.36 10.77 -5.98
N VAL A 143 6.40 10.48 -6.85
CA VAL A 143 6.65 10.32 -8.29
C VAL A 143 7.19 11.61 -8.89
N ASN A 144 6.64 12.76 -8.52
CA ASN A 144 7.11 14.06 -9.00
C ASN A 144 8.52 14.39 -8.47
N LEU A 145 8.81 14.07 -7.21
CA LEU A 145 10.11 14.22 -6.58
C LEU A 145 11.18 13.40 -7.33
N VAL A 146 10.90 12.12 -7.60
CA VAL A 146 11.82 11.22 -8.31
C VAL A 146 12.05 11.68 -9.75
N ARG A 147 10.99 12.11 -10.45
CA ARG A 147 11.11 12.66 -11.82
C ARG A 147 11.94 13.94 -11.85
N GLY A 148 11.71 14.84 -10.89
CA GLY A 148 12.50 16.07 -10.72
C GLY A 148 13.97 15.77 -10.42
N PHE A 149 14.24 14.82 -9.53
CA PHE A 149 15.60 14.37 -9.22
C PHE A 149 16.33 13.81 -10.44
N ASN A 150 15.70 12.89 -11.17
CA ASN A 150 16.28 12.30 -12.38
C ASN A 150 16.53 13.34 -13.48
N SER A 151 15.71 14.39 -13.54
CA SER A 151 15.90 15.51 -14.48
C SER A 151 17.01 16.47 -14.04
N SER A 152 17.34 16.50 -12.75
CA SER A 152 18.40 17.33 -12.17
C SER A 152 19.78 16.68 -12.18
N GLN A 153 19.84 15.35 -12.19
CA GLN A 153 21.04 14.60 -12.52
C GLN A 153 21.32 14.86 -14.00
N GLY A 154 22.49 15.43 -14.31
CA GLY A 154 22.91 15.68 -15.69
C GLY A 154 22.84 14.43 -16.57
N PRO A 155 23.06 14.54 -17.90
CA PRO A 155 23.01 13.39 -18.79
C PRO A 155 23.88 12.26 -18.23
N LYS A 156 23.30 11.06 -18.17
CA LYS A 156 23.99 9.84 -17.74
C LYS A 156 25.31 9.79 -18.53
N LEU A 157 26.46 9.92 -17.87
CA LEU A 157 27.75 9.82 -18.54
C LEU A 157 27.79 8.42 -19.16
N GLU A 158 27.79 8.37 -20.50
CA GLU A 158 27.97 7.12 -21.22
C GLU A 158 29.35 6.58 -20.86
N PRO A 159 29.50 5.25 -20.71
CA PRO A 159 30.82 4.66 -20.56
C PRO A 159 31.74 5.20 -21.66
N PRO A 160 33.00 5.56 -21.34
CA PRO A 160 33.93 6.04 -22.36
C PRO A 160 33.96 5.07 -23.52
N SER A 161 34.07 5.59 -24.74
CA SER A 161 34.27 4.71 -25.90
C SER A 161 35.55 3.89 -25.71
N GLU A 162 35.68 2.77 -26.41
CA GLU A 162 36.87 1.90 -26.32
C GLU A 162 38.16 2.70 -26.60
N GLU A 163 38.10 3.64 -27.55
CA GLU A 163 39.20 4.57 -27.86
C GLU A 163 39.50 5.55 -26.71
N GLU A 164 38.47 6.14 -26.08
CA GLU A 164 38.65 7.04 -24.93
C GLU A 164 39.16 6.30 -23.70
N PHE A 165 38.74 5.04 -23.52
CA PHE A 165 39.21 4.18 -22.45
C PHE A 165 40.68 3.79 -22.63
N GLU A 166 41.10 3.47 -23.85
CA GLU A 166 42.50 3.22 -24.20
C GLU A 166 43.38 4.46 -24.00
N GLU A 167 42.89 5.66 -24.34
CA GLU A 167 43.60 6.92 -24.06
C GLU A 167 43.76 7.19 -22.56
N ILE A 168 42.75 6.88 -21.77
CA ILE A 168 42.79 6.98 -20.30
C ILE A 168 43.80 5.98 -19.72
N LEU A 169 43.80 4.74 -20.20
CA LEU A 169 44.78 3.73 -19.80
C LEU A 169 46.20 4.14 -20.18
N ALA A 170 46.41 4.68 -21.39
CA ALA A 170 47.72 5.14 -21.84
C ALA A 170 48.28 6.28 -20.98
N LYS A 171 47.39 7.11 -20.42
CA LYS A 171 47.75 8.26 -19.59
C LYS A 171 48.03 7.90 -18.12
N TYR A 172 47.34 6.92 -17.56
CA TYR A 172 47.38 6.64 -16.12
C TYR A 172 47.99 5.28 -15.76
N GLU A 173 47.88 4.26 -16.63
CA GLU A 173 48.41 2.91 -16.40
C GLU A 173 49.00 2.32 -17.70
N PRO A 174 50.14 2.85 -18.19
CA PRO A 174 50.72 2.44 -19.47
C PRO A 174 51.21 0.97 -19.49
N GLU A 175 51.37 0.35 -18.32
CA GLU A 175 51.74 -1.07 -18.19
C GLU A 175 50.58 -2.02 -18.52
N ALA A 176 49.34 -1.57 -18.42
CA ALA A 176 48.15 -2.38 -18.72
C ALA A 176 47.91 -2.59 -20.24
N LEU A 177 48.53 -1.75 -21.07
CA LEU A 177 48.44 -1.80 -22.54
C LEU A 177 49.51 -2.68 -23.19
N GLN A 178 50.48 -3.20 -22.42
CA GLN A 178 51.52 -4.11 -22.93
C GLN A 178 51.15 -5.57 -22.66
N LYS A 179 50.49 -6.19 -23.63
CA LYS A 179 50.44 -7.65 -23.79
C LYS A 179 50.97 -8.05 -25.14
#